data_AF-A0A7V5C1C2-F1
#
_entry.id   AF-A0A7V5C1C2-F1
#
_cell.length_a   1.000
_cell.length_b   1.000
_cell.length_c   1.000
_cell.angle_alpha   90.00
_cell.angle_beta   90.00
_cell.angle_gamma   90.00
#
_symmetry.space_group_name_H-M   'P 1'
#
loop_
_entity.id
_entity.type
_entity.pdbx_description
1 polymer ?
#
loop_
_entity_poly.entity_id
_entity_poly.type
_entity_poly.pdbx_seq_one_letter_code
_entity_poly.pdbx_strand_id
1 'polypeptide(L)'
;MDDLDRITRELAEVQDALLALPDDAFAERYELLRRRDELRNAAATARAGLAQERPTADIQAELAGLRRRLAELEARRIDLVQQAGSSAAAAGPGADGWGGIQLNTAIDRAQGLDEIRARIGVLKGILLDRGVDPGN
;
A
#
# COMPACT_ATOMS: atom_id res chain seq x y z
N MET A 1 23.31 5.94 -4.83
CA MET A 1 22.34 5.32 -5.75
C MET A 1 22.40 3.79 -5.69
N ASP A 2 23.54 3.17 -5.33
CA ASP A 2 23.73 1.70 -5.25
C ASP A 2 22.81 0.92 -4.30
N ASP A 3 22.47 1.45 -3.12
CA ASP A 3 21.80 0.64 -2.09
C ASP A 3 20.36 0.24 -2.47
N LEU A 4 19.60 1.13 -3.11
CA LEU A 4 18.22 0.83 -3.48
C LEU A 4 18.15 -0.19 -4.64
N ASP A 5 19.07 -0.09 -5.60
CA ASP A 5 19.17 -1.02 -6.72
C ASP A 5 19.62 -2.41 -6.26
N ARG A 6 20.55 -2.45 -5.29
CA ARG A 6 20.95 -3.69 -4.62
C ARG A 6 19.78 -4.33 -3.85
N ILE A 7 19.07 -3.56 -3.02
CA ILE A 7 17.91 -4.08 -2.27
C ILE A 7 16.82 -4.59 -3.23
N THR A 8 16.60 -3.89 -4.35
CA THR A 8 15.62 -4.31 -5.37
C THR A 8 16.02 -5.62 -6.03
N ARG A 9 17.31 -5.82 -6.30
CA ARG A 9 17.84 -7.08 -6.83
C ARG A 9 17.69 -8.23 -5.83
N GLU A 10 18.09 -8.02 -4.57
CA GLU A 10 17.94 -9.02 -3.50
C GLU A 10 16.46 -9.40 -3.28
N LEU A 11 15.52 -8.45 -3.41
CA LEU A 11 14.09 -8.72 -3.33
C LEU A 11 13.59 -9.60 -4.49
N ALA A 12 14.07 -9.36 -5.71
CA ALA A 12 13.73 -10.19 -6.87
C ALA A 12 14.25 -11.62 -6.69
N GLU A 13 15.49 -11.78 -6.23
CA GLU A 13 16.10 -13.09 -5.96
C GLU A 13 15.33 -13.87 -4.88
N VAL A 14 14.90 -13.22 -3.79
CA VAL A 14 14.08 -13.87 -2.75
C VAL A 14 12.70 -14.25 -3.27
N GLN A 15 12.11 -13.43 -4.15
CA GLN A 15 10.82 -13.71 -4.77
C GLN A 15 10.92 -14.95 -5.68
N ASP A 16 11.97 -15.05 -6.49
CA ASP A 16 12.22 -16.20 -7.37
C ASP A 16 12.48 -17.47 -6.55
N ALA A 17 13.23 -17.38 -5.45
CA ALA A 17 13.45 -18.49 -4.53
C ALA A 17 12.15 -18.98 -3.89
N LEU A 18 11.28 -18.07 -3.44
CA LEU A 18 9.97 -18.42 -2.86
C LEU A 18 9.04 -19.12 -3.86
N LEU A 19 9.15 -18.80 -5.14
CA LEU A 19 8.38 -19.42 -6.22
C LEU A 19 8.93 -20.80 -6.61
N ALA A 20 10.25 -20.99 -6.52
CA ALA A 20 10.90 -22.25 -6.81
C ALA A 20 10.79 -23.27 -5.66
N LEU A 21 10.44 -22.82 -4.45
CA LEU A 21 10.34 -23.68 -3.27
C LEU A 21 9.17 -24.68 -3.36
N PRO A 22 9.40 -25.96 -3.02
CA PRO A 22 8.34 -26.92 -2.78
C PRO A 22 7.35 -26.45 -1.71
N ASP A 23 6.11 -26.95 -1.76
CA ASP A 23 5.06 -26.55 -0.82
C ASP A 23 5.33 -27.03 0.62
N ASP A 24 6.07 -28.12 0.79
CA ASP A 24 6.44 -28.74 2.07
C ASP A 24 7.74 -28.18 2.69
N ALA A 25 8.44 -27.29 1.98
CA ALA A 25 9.65 -26.61 2.45
C ALA A 25 9.34 -25.46 3.42
N PHE A 26 8.59 -25.74 4.50
CA PHE A 26 8.06 -24.72 5.41
C PHE A 26 9.15 -23.88 6.11
N ALA A 27 10.24 -24.51 6.56
CA ALA A 27 11.32 -23.84 7.26
C ALA A 27 12.07 -22.86 6.34
N GLU A 28 12.40 -23.31 5.12
CA GLU A 28 13.09 -22.50 4.11
C GLU A 28 12.18 -21.37 3.61
N ARG A 29 10.88 -21.64 3.47
CA ARG A 29 9.88 -20.61 3.13
C ARG A 29 9.80 -19.55 4.21
N TYR A 30 9.82 -19.93 5.49
CA TYR A 30 9.80 -18.98 6.61
C TYR A 30 11.02 -18.06 6.59
N GLU A 31 12.23 -18.60 6.40
CA GLU A 31 13.46 -17.80 6.34
C GLU A 31 13.45 -16.82 5.15
N LEU A 32 12.99 -17.27 3.98
CA LEU A 32 12.85 -16.40 2.81
C LEU A 32 11.81 -15.30 3.01
N LEU A 33 10.67 -15.61 3.65
CA LEU A 33 9.66 -14.61 3.99
C LEU A 33 10.21 -13.57 4.97
N ARG A 34 10.92 -14.01 6.01
CA ARG A 34 11.61 -13.12 6.96
C ARG A 34 12.62 -12.23 6.25
N ARG A 35 13.46 -12.81 5.39
CA ARG A 35 14.46 -12.05 4.61
C ARG A 35 13.81 -11.01 3.70
N ARG A 36 12.68 -11.36 3.06
CA ARG A 36 11.89 -10.43 2.26
C ARG A 36 11.39 -9.25 3.09
N ASP A 37 10.90 -9.50 4.29
CA ASP A 37 10.39 -8.45 5.18
C ASP A 37 11.51 -7.53 5.68
N GLU A 38 12.69 -8.09 6.00
CA GLU A 38 13.90 -7.31 6.31
C GLU A 38 14.32 -6.41 5.14
N LEU A 39 14.34 -6.94 3.92
CA LEU A 39 14.67 -6.18 2.71
C LEU A 39 13.65 -5.09 2.41
N ARG A 40 12.35 -5.35 2.64
CA ARG A 40 11.29 -4.34 2.51
C ARG A 40 11.46 -3.21 3.53
N ASN A 41 11.82 -3.53 4.76
CA ASN A 41 12.13 -2.53 5.78
C ASN A 41 13.36 -1.70 5.40
N ALA A 42 14.43 -2.35 4.94
CA ALA A 42 15.63 -1.65 4.44
C ALA A 42 15.31 -0.73 3.25
N ALA A 43 14.50 -1.18 2.30
CA ALA A 43 14.04 -0.36 1.18
C ALA A 43 13.23 0.85 1.67
N ALA A 44 12.35 0.67 2.67
CA ALA A 44 11.57 1.74 3.25
C ALA A 44 12.47 2.79 3.92
N THR A 45 13.49 2.36 4.68
CA THR A 45 14.47 3.25 5.30
C THR A 45 15.32 3.99 4.26
N ALA A 46 15.83 3.30 3.24
CA ALA A 46 16.60 3.91 2.17
C ALA A 46 15.78 4.95 1.40
N ARG A 47 14.50 4.64 1.09
CA ARG A 47 13.57 5.59 0.48
C ARG A 47 13.25 6.77 1.39
N ALA A 48 13.16 6.58 2.70
CA ALA A 48 12.98 7.66 3.66
C ALA A 48 14.20 8.58 3.70
N GLY A 49 15.42 8.03 3.68
CA GLY A 49 16.67 8.80 3.57
C GLY A 49 16.75 9.61 2.27
N LEU A 50 16.46 8.99 1.13
CA LEU A 50 16.37 9.71 -0.16
C LEU A 50 15.28 10.78 -0.15
N ALA A 51 14.17 10.54 0.56
CA ALA A 51 13.12 11.53 0.70
C ALA A 51 13.53 12.67 1.64
N GLN A 52 14.41 12.46 2.63
CA GLN A 52 14.99 13.53 3.44
C GLN A 52 15.88 14.49 2.62
N GLU A 53 16.44 14.05 1.51
CA GLU A 53 17.22 14.90 0.58
C GLU A 53 16.32 15.66 -0.41
N ARG A 54 15.06 15.27 -0.57
CA ARG A 54 14.13 15.91 -1.51
C ARG A 54 13.69 17.29 -1.01
N PRO A 55 13.55 18.30 -1.89
CA PRO A 55 12.95 19.58 -1.54
C PRO A 55 11.58 19.41 -0.87
N THR A 56 11.31 20.18 0.19
CA THR A 56 10.03 20.14 0.90
C THR A 56 8.83 20.39 -0.03
N ALA A 57 8.99 21.26 -1.03
CA ALA A 57 7.96 21.54 -2.03
C ALA A 57 7.55 20.28 -2.82
N ASP A 58 8.50 19.42 -3.16
CA ASP A 58 8.23 18.19 -3.91
C ASP A 58 7.48 17.17 -3.05
N ILE A 59 7.80 17.09 -1.76
CA ILE A 59 7.10 16.24 -0.79
C ILE A 59 5.66 16.72 -0.61
N GLN A 60 5.44 18.03 -0.49
CA GLN A 60 4.11 18.62 -0.41
C GLN A 60 3.29 18.40 -1.69
N ALA A 61 3.91 18.55 -2.86
CA ALA A 61 3.25 18.30 -4.15
C ALA A 61 2.83 16.84 -4.29
N GLU A 62 3.70 15.89 -3.91
CA GLU A 62 3.39 14.46 -3.89
C GLU A 62 2.25 14.16 -2.91
N LEU A 63 2.31 14.71 -1.69
CA LEU A 63 1.26 14.54 -0.68
C LEU A 63 -0.10 15.05 -1.19
N ALA A 64 -0.13 16.22 -1.84
CA ALA A 64 -1.34 16.76 -2.44
C ALA A 64 -1.87 15.91 -3.62
N GLY A 65 -0.98 15.31 -4.41
CA GLY A 65 -1.34 14.36 -5.46
C GLY A 65 -1.97 13.08 -4.91
N LEU A 66 -1.34 12.49 -3.89
CA LEU A 66 -1.82 11.27 -3.24
C LEU A 66 -3.16 11.48 -2.52
N ARG A 67 -3.37 12.63 -1.87
CA ARG A 67 -4.66 13.01 -1.26
C ARG A 67 -5.77 13.07 -2.30
N ARG A 68 -5.54 13.72 -3.45
CA ARG A 68 -6.52 13.78 -4.54
C ARG A 68 -6.86 12.38 -5.05
N ARG A 69 -5.85 11.56 -5.28
CA ARG A 69 -6.04 10.17 -5.74
C ARG A 69 -6.79 9.32 -4.71
N LEU A 70 -6.52 9.50 -3.42
CA LEU A 70 -7.26 8.85 -2.34
C LEU A 70 -8.74 9.25 -2.37
N ALA A 71 -9.04 10.56 -2.46
CA ALA A 71 -10.41 11.06 -2.54
C ALA A 71 -11.16 10.56 -3.79
N GLU A 72 -10.49 10.48 -4.93
CA GLU A 72 -11.08 9.93 -6.16
C GLU A 72 -11.41 8.45 -6.03
N LEU A 73 -10.55 7.65 -5.40
CA LEU A 73 -10.80 6.23 -5.17
C LEU A 73 -11.93 6.03 -4.15
N GLU A 74 -11.96 6.81 -3.08
CA GLU A 74 -13.03 6.78 -2.08
C GLU A 74 -14.38 7.19 -2.68
N ALA A 75 -14.41 8.19 -3.57
CA ALA A 75 -15.63 8.57 -4.30
C ALA A 75 -16.12 7.44 -5.21
N ARG A 76 -15.23 6.83 -6.02
CA ARG A 76 -15.58 5.68 -6.87
C ARG A 76 -16.07 4.48 -6.06
N ARG A 77 -15.52 4.27 -4.87
CA ARG A 77 -16.00 3.24 -3.95
C ARG A 77 -17.43 3.52 -3.49
N ILE A 78 -17.73 4.75 -3.08
CA ILE A 78 -19.08 5.15 -2.65
C ILE A 78 -20.08 4.91 -3.79
N ASP A 79 -19.73 5.29 -5.02
CA ASP A 79 -20.59 5.08 -6.20
C ASP A 79 -20.87 3.59 -6.45
N LEU A 80 -19.84 2.74 -6.40
CA LEU A 80 -19.99 1.29 -6.56
C LEU A 80 -20.82 0.66 -5.45
N VAL A 81 -20.61 1.07 -4.20
CA VAL A 81 -21.38 0.59 -3.04
C VAL A 81 -22.84 1.03 -3.13
N GLN A 82 -23.11 2.26 -3.57
CA GLN A 82 -24.47 2.75 -3.77
C GLN A 82 -25.17 1.99 -4.89
N GLN A 83 -24.47 1.70 -5.99
CA GLN A 83 -24.99 0.89 -7.10
C GLN A 83 -25.27 -0.57 -6.67
N ALA A 84 -24.39 -1.17 -5.86
CA ALA A 84 -24.56 -2.52 -5.32
C ALA A 84 -25.65 -2.60 -4.23
N GLY A 85 -25.80 -1.56 -3.42
CA GLY A 85 -26.89 -1.45 -2.43
C GLY A 85 -28.25 -1.29 -3.09
N SER A 86 -28.31 -0.56 -4.21
CA SER A 86 -29.53 -0.39 -4.99
C SER A 86 -29.95 -1.67 -5.74
N SER A 87 -29.01 -2.56 -6.08
CA SER A 87 -29.31 -3.88 -6.63
C SER A 87 -29.57 -4.94 -5.55
N ALA A 88 -28.95 -4.82 -4.36
CA ALA A 88 -29.26 -5.66 -3.20
C ALA A 88 -30.66 -5.38 -2.64
N ALA A 89 -31.17 -4.15 -2.72
CA ALA A 89 -32.56 -3.84 -2.39
C ALA A 89 -33.59 -4.50 -3.33
N ALA A 90 -33.17 -4.97 -4.51
CA ALA A 90 -33.98 -5.76 -5.43
C ALA A 90 -33.89 -7.27 -5.18
N ALA A 91 -32.93 -7.73 -4.37
CA ALA A 91 -32.82 -9.12 -3.91
C ALA A 91 -33.46 -9.24 -2.53
N GLY A 92 -34.45 -10.10 -2.38
CA GLY A 92 -35.27 -10.21 -1.17
C GLY A 92 -34.51 -10.47 0.15
N PRO A 93 -35.24 -10.50 1.29
CA PRO A 93 -34.66 -10.61 2.63
C PRO A 93 -33.88 -11.92 2.77
N GLY A 94 -32.55 -11.84 2.75
CA GLY A 94 -31.65 -13.00 2.80
C GLY A 94 -30.25 -12.76 2.24
N ALA A 95 -29.99 -11.61 1.60
CA ALA A 95 -28.64 -11.19 1.25
C ALA A 95 -27.94 -10.62 2.49
N ASP A 96 -27.45 -11.51 3.36
CA ASP A 96 -26.66 -11.13 4.53
C ASP A 96 -25.50 -10.23 4.10
N GLY A 97 -25.41 -9.03 4.70
CA GLY A 97 -24.48 -7.94 4.36
C GLY A 97 -22.97 -8.26 4.44
N TRP A 98 -22.61 -9.53 4.61
CA TRP A 98 -21.25 -10.06 4.54
C TRP A 98 -20.59 -9.89 3.16
N GLY A 99 -21.38 -9.91 2.07
CA GLY A 99 -20.86 -9.71 0.71
C GLY A 99 -20.28 -8.31 0.48
N GLY A 100 -20.88 -7.28 1.08
CA GLY A 100 -20.45 -5.89 0.89
C GLY A 100 -19.12 -5.55 1.58
N ILE A 101 -18.82 -6.19 2.73
CA ILE A 101 -17.57 -5.97 3.47
C ILE A 101 -16.39 -6.61 2.73
N GLN A 102 -16.52 -7.88 2.30
CA GLN A 102 -15.45 -8.58 1.57
C GLN A 102 -15.19 -7.96 0.19
N LEU A 103 -16.23 -7.49 -0.50
CA LEU A 103 -16.10 -6.77 -1.77
C LEU A 103 -15.36 -5.45 -1.57
N ASN A 104 -15.68 -4.68 -0.53
CA ASN A 104 -14.96 -3.45 -0.19
C ASN A 104 -13.47 -3.73 0.09
N THR A 105 -13.15 -4.74 0.89
CA THR A 105 -11.76 -5.09 1.19
C THR A 105 -10.99 -5.59 -0.06
N ALA A 106 -11.67 -6.30 -0.96
CA ALA A 106 -11.06 -6.75 -2.22
C ALA A 106 -10.84 -5.58 -3.20
N ILE A 107 -11.78 -4.64 -3.29
CA ILE A 107 -11.65 -3.40 -4.09
C ILE A 107 -10.53 -2.52 -3.52
N ASP A 108 -10.48 -2.35 -2.21
CA ASP A 108 -9.45 -1.54 -1.53
C ASP A 108 -8.04 -2.09 -1.82
N ARG A 109 -7.86 -3.42 -1.79
CA ARG A 109 -6.61 -4.07 -2.19
C ARG A 109 -6.31 -3.95 -3.68
N ALA A 110 -7.31 -4.18 -4.54
CA ALA A 110 -7.12 -4.14 -5.99
C ALA A 110 -6.78 -2.73 -6.50
N GLN A 111 -7.23 -1.69 -5.80
CA GLN A 111 -7.00 -0.28 -6.17
C GLN A 111 -5.77 0.34 -5.48
N GLY A 112 -5.06 -0.41 -4.63
CA GLY A 112 -3.84 0.07 -3.97
C GLY A 112 -4.10 1.13 -2.88
N LEU A 113 -5.29 1.15 -2.28
CA LEU A 113 -5.66 2.14 -1.26
C LEU A 113 -4.76 2.08 -0.03
N ASP A 114 -4.40 0.88 0.41
CA ASP A 114 -3.48 0.67 1.54
C ASP A 114 -2.07 1.22 1.24
N GLU A 115 -1.60 1.08 0.00
CA GLU A 115 -0.30 1.61 -0.42
C GLU A 115 -0.30 3.15 -0.48
N ILE A 116 -1.38 3.74 -0.99
CA ILE A 116 -1.57 5.21 -1.00
C ILE A 116 -1.60 5.75 0.44
N ARG A 117 -2.34 5.11 1.34
CA ARG A 117 -2.42 5.50 2.76
C ARG A 117 -1.08 5.38 3.47
N ALA A 118 -0.37 4.27 3.25
CA ALA A 118 0.97 4.07 3.80
C ALA A 118 1.94 5.15 3.31
N ARG A 119 1.91 5.49 2.01
CA ARG A 119 2.77 6.54 1.44
C ARG A 119 2.44 7.93 2.00
N ILE A 120 1.16 8.27 2.13
CA ILE A 120 0.72 9.52 2.79
C ILE A 120 1.29 9.60 4.20
N GLY A 121 1.20 8.51 4.99
CA GLY A 121 1.75 8.46 6.35
C GLY A 121 3.25 8.74 6.40
N VAL A 122 4.03 8.14 5.50
CA VAL A 122 5.48 8.38 5.39
C VAL A 122 5.79 9.84 5.07
N LEU A 123 5.10 10.44 4.09
CA LEU A 123 5.34 11.85 3.71
C LEU A 123 4.95 12.81 4.82
N LYS A 124 3.85 12.54 5.55
CA LYS A 124 3.46 13.32 6.73
C LYS A 124 4.55 13.28 7.81
N GLY A 125 5.10 12.10 8.10
CA GLY A 125 6.22 11.95 9.04
C GLY A 125 7.42 12.81 8.65
N ILE A 126 7.82 12.77 7.37
CA ILE A 126 8.96 13.55 6.88
C ILE A 126 8.72 15.07 6.98
N LEU A 127 7.50 15.54 6.71
CA LEU A 127 7.18 16.98 6.85
C LEU A 127 7.20 17.42 8.32
N LEU A 128 6.66 16.58 9.22
CA LEU A 128 6.71 16.84 10.66
C LEU A 128 8.15 16.90 11.19
N ASP A 129 9.01 15.97 10.77
CA ASP A 129 10.44 15.97 11.12
C ASP A 129 11.17 17.23 10.63
N ARG A 130 10.65 17.88 9.59
CA ARG A 130 11.16 19.14 9.03
C ARG A 130 10.52 20.40 9.64
N GLY A 131 9.63 20.25 10.61
CA GLY A 131 8.90 21.37 11.23
C GLY A 131 7.86 22.01 10.29
N VAL A 132 7.41 21.28 9.26
CA VAL A 132 6.43 21.73 8.28
C VAL A 132 5.11 21.05 8.59
N ASP A 133 4.04 21.83 8.74
CA ASP A 133 2.70 21.28 8.92
C ASP A 133 2.28 20.53 7.63
N PRO A 134 2.01 19.20 7.71
CA PRO A 134 1.55 18.44 6.54
C PRO A 134 0.14 18.83 6.07
N GLY A 135 -0.58 19.68 6.81
CA GLY A 135 -2.00 19.96 6.61
C GLY A 135 -2.84 18.71 6.89
N ASN A 136 -4.15 18.87 7.04
CA ASN A 136 -5.05 17.72 7.19
C ASN A 136 -5.51 17.20 5.83
#